data_AF-A0A962BLI9-F1
#
_entry.id   AF-A0A962BLI9-F1
#
_cell.length_a   1.000
_cell.length_b   1.000
_cell.length_c   1.000
_cell.angle_alpha   90.00
_cell.angle_beta   90.00
_cell.angle_gamma   90.00
#
_symmetry.space_group_name_H-M   'P 1'
#
loop_
_entity.id
_entity.type
_entity.pdbx_description
1 polymer ?
#
loop_
_entity_poly.entity_id
_entity_poly.type
_entity_poly.pdbx_seq_one_letter_code
_entity_poly.pdbx_strand_id
1 'polypeptide(L)' 'MGREDQIQRWLQQSRQLRVGSCRVDLSLNEVQRGDETVRLTPKAAGVLEVLLFIAGQSASKERLLAEIWRGEFPT' A
#
# COMPACT_ATOMS: atom_id res chain seq x y z
N MET A 1 -19.63 2.68 -12.51
CA MET A 1 -19.08 3.32 -11.30
C MET A 1 -18.10 2.34 -10.70
N GLY A 2 -16.81 2.55 -10.95
CA GLY A 2 -15.77 1.54 -10.78
C GLY A 2 -15.36 1.41 -9.31
N ARG A 3 -15.13 0.17 -8.87
CA ARG A 3 -14.58 -0.14 -7.54
C ARG A 3 -13.22 0.54 -7.29
N GLU A 4 -12.48 0.86 -8.36
CA GLU A 4 -11.25 1.66 -8.35
C GLU A 4 -11.49 3.11 -7.86
N ASP A 5 -12.58 3.74 -8.31
CA ASP A 5 -12.96 5.10 -7.89
C ASP A 5 -13.31 5.16 -6.41
N GLN A 6 -13.93 4.09 -5.89
CA GLN A 6 -14.35 3.99 -4.49
C GLN A 6 -13.14 3.85 -3.55
N ILE A 7 -12.10 3.14 -3.98
CA ILE A 7 -10.87 2.90 -3.20
C ILE A 7 -9.96 4.11 -3.23
N GLN A 8 -9.77 4.77 -4.39
CA GLN A 8 -9.04 6.04 -4.48
C GLN A 8 -9.68 7.10 -3.57
N ARG A 9 -11.02 7.14 -3.56
CA ARG A 9 -11.77 8.03 -2.67
C ARG A 9 -11.58 7.66 -1.20
N TRP A 10 -11.49 6.37 -0.86
CA TRP A 10 -11.24 5.92 0.52
C TRP A 10 -9.80 6.19 0.98
N LEU A 11 -8.80 6.00 0.11
CA LEU A 11 -7.41 6.38 0.34
C LEU A 11 -7.23 7.91 0.46
N GLN A 12 -8.02 8.69 -0.27
CA GLN A 12 -8.05 10.16 -0.12
C GLN A 12 -8.74 10.62 1.16
N GLN A 13 -9.78 9.94 1.61
CA GLN A 13 -10.59 10.36 2.77
C GLN A 13 -10.03 9.85 4.12
N SER A 14 -9.39 8.70 4.15
CA SER A 14 -8.69 8.16 5.32
C SER A 14 -7.31 7.63 4.89
N ARG A 15 -6.28 8.46 5.03
CA ARG A 15 -4.88 8.04 4.84
C ARG A 15 -4.36 7.15 5.97
N GLN A 16 -5.19 6.91 6.99
CA GLN A 16 -4.93 5.98 8.07
C GLN A 16 -5.83 4.76 7.97
N LEU A 17 -5.22 3.57 7.98
CA LEU A 17 -5.94 2.30 7.88
C LEU A 17 -5.34 1.26 8.82
N ARG A 18 -6.11 0.21 9.13
CA ARG A 18 -5.67 -0.88 10.01
C ARG A 18 -5.59 -2.20 9.25
N VAL A 19 -4.44 -2.85 9.30
CA VAL A 19 -4.18 -4.18 8.71
C VAL A 19 -3.77 -5.12 9.83
N GLY A 20 -4.68 -6.02 10.23
CA GLY A 20 -4.46 -6.86 11.41
C GLY A 20 -4.15 -6.00 12.65
N SER A 21 -2.96 -6.21 13.24
CA SER A 21 -2.47 -5.43 14.39
C SER A 21 -1.76 -4.13 14.02
N CYS A 22 -1.55 -3.86 12.74
CA CYS A 22 -0.78 -2.71 12.28
C CYS A 22 -1.70 -1.53 11.94
N ARG A 23 -1.29 -0.33 12.32
CA ARG A 23 -1.84 0.93 11.83
C ARG A 23 -0.92 1.47 10.75
N VAL A 24 -1.44 1.87 9.61
CA VAL A 24 -0.67 2.42 8.50
C VAL A 24 -1.14 3.85 8.27
N ASP A 25 -0.20 4.80 8.22
CA ASP A 25 -0.42 6.17 7.77
C ASP A 25 0.33 6.42 6.47
N LEU A 26 -0.41 6.44 5.36
CA LEU A 26 0.13 6.65 4.02
C LEU A 26 0.51 8.11 3.77
N SER A 27 0.07 9.06 4.59
CA SER A 27 0.54 10.45 4.53
C SER A 27 1.95 10.60 5.05
N LEU A 28 2.27 9.80 6.07
CA LEU A 28 3.56 9.84 6.76
C LEU A 28 4.53 8.76 6.27
N ASN A 29 4.07 7.85 5.41
CA ASN A 29 4.78 6.62 5.07
C ASN A 29 5.18 5.86 6.33
N GLU A 30 4.26 5.72 7.29
CA GLU A 30 4.52 5.09 8.58
C GLU A 30 3.63 3.89 8.82
N VAL A 31 4.19 2.87 9.47
CA VAL A 31 3.46 1.72 9.99
C VAL A 31 3.75 1.59 11.46
N GLN A 32 2.71 1.58 12.28
CA GLN A 32 2.80 1.34 13.70
C GLN A 32 2.33 -0.09 14.03
N ARG A 33 3.10 -0.81 14.84
CA ARG A 33 2.76 -2.13 15.36
C ARG A 33 2.99 -2.15 16.88
N GLY A 34 1.90 -2.10 17.65
CA GLY A 34 2.02 -1.87 19.09
C GLY A 34 2.63 -0.49 19.36
N ASP A 35 3.73 -0.46 20.10
CA ASP A 35 4.46 0.78 20.43
C ASP A 35 5.59 1.10 19.44
N GLU A 36 5.86 0.21 18.47
CA GLU A 36 6.91 0.42 17.46
C GLU A 36 6.34 1.14 16.24
N THR A 37 7.04 2.18 15.79
CA THR A 37 6.75 2.90 14.55
C THR A 37 7.89 2.72 13.56
N VAL A 38 7.55 2.22 12.36
CA VAL A 38 8.46 2.01 11.25
C VAL A 38 8.16 3.03 10.15
N ARG A 39 9.15 3.85 9.79
CA ARG A 39 9.09 4.70 8.59
C ARG A 39 9.47 3.90 7.36
N LEU A 40 8.58 3.90 6.38
CA LEU A 40 8.79 3.28 5.09
C LEU A 40 9.53 4.24 4.17
N THR A 41 10.40 3.68 3.34
CA THR A 41 10.90 4.40 2.17
C THR A 41 9.73 4.63 1.20
N PRO A 42 9.80 5.64 0.32
CA PRO A 42 8.76 5.87 -0.69
C PRO A 42 8.45 4.62 -1.53
N LYS A 43 9.48 3.83 -1.87
CA LYS A 43 9.33 2.58 -2.62
C LYS A 43 8.58 1.52 -1.82
N ALA A 44 8.90 1.36 -0.53
CA ALA A 44 8.20 0.43 0.35
C ALA A 44 6.74 0.87 0.61
N ALA A 45 6.48 2.18 0.69
CA ALA A 45 5.13 2.72 0.80
C ALA A 45 4.29 2.42 -0.46
N GLY A 46 4.85 2.62 -1.66
CA GLY A 46 4.17 2.25 -2.91
C GLY A 46 3.86 0.75 -3.02
N VAL A 47 4.77 -0.10 -2.57
CA VAL A 47 4.53 -1.56 -2.46
C VAL A 47 3.34 -1.83 -1.53
N LEU A 48 3.31 -1.18 -0.37
CA LEU A 48 2.24 -1.34 0.62
C LEU A 48 0.90 -0.87 0.05
N GLU A 49 0.85 0.26 -0.66
CA GLU A 49 -0.37 0.73 -1.34
C GLU A 49 -0.93 -0.32 -2.31
N VAL A 50 -0.07 -0.93 -3.14
CA VAL A 50 -0.47 -2.00 -4.06
C VAL A 50 -0.97 -3.23 -3.30
N LEU A 51 -0.29 -3.63 -2.22
CA LEU A 51 -0.70 -4.76 -1.38
C LEU A 51 -2.06 -4.51 -0.71
N LEU A 52 -2.30 -3.28 -0.25
CA LEU A 52 -3.58 -2.85 0.30
C LEU A 52 -4.67 -2.86 -0.76
N PHE A 53 -4.35 -2.49 -1.99
CA PHE A 53 -5.27 -2.51 -3.12
C PHE A 53 -5.74 -3.93 -3.47
N ILE A 54 -4.83 -4.92 -3.41
CA ILE A 54 -5.15 -6.34 -3.67
C ILE A 54 -5.48 -7.12 -2.38
N ALA A 55 -5.67 -6.43 -1.26
CA ALA A 55 -5.85 -7.06 0.06
C ALA A 55 -6.99 -8.10 0.04
N GLY A 56 -6.72 -9.27 0.60
CA GLY A 56 -7.63 -10.42 0.57
C GLY A 56 -7.44 -11.35 -0.63
N GLN A 57 -6.53 -11.05 -1.56
CA GLN A 57 -6.06 -11.98 -2.58
C GLN A 57 -4.60 -12.40 -2.34
N SER A 58 -4.25 -13.64 -2.66
CA SER A 58 -2.85 -14.06 -2.69
C SER A 58 -2.12 -13.33 -3.82
N ALA A 59 -1.21 -12.44 -3.46
CA ALA A 59 -0.34 -11.77 -4.42
C ALA A 59 0.83 -12.71 -4.78
N SER A 60 0.99 -13.05 -6.07
CA SER A 60 2.23 -13.67 -6.52
C SER A 60 3.33 -12.62 -6.66
N LYS A 61 4.59 -13.05 -6.53
CA LYS A 61 5.76 -12.18 -6.68
C LYS A 61 5.76 -11.46 -8.02
N GLU A 62 5.37 -12.16 -9.08
CA GLU A 62 5.30 -11.65 -10.46
C GLU A 62 4.24 -10.55 -10.60
N ARG A 63 3.09 -10.70 -9.92
CA ARG A 63 2.01 -9.71 -9.93
C ARG A 63 2.42 -8.45 -9.17
N LEU A 64 3.10 -8.60 -8.04
CA LEU A 64 3.64 -7.46 -7.29
C LEU A 64 4.67 -6.70 -8.12
N LEU A 65 5.58 -7.41 -8.79
CA LEU A 65 6.57 -6.80 -9.68
C LEU A 65 5.89 -6.03 -10.83
N ALA A 66 4.87 -6.59 -11.48
CA ALA A 66 4.18 -5.94 -12.60
C ALA A 66 3.39 -4.68 -12.21
N GLU A 67 2.81 -4.65 -11.00
CA GLU A 67 2.02 -3.52 -10.50
C GLU A 67 2.90 -2.40 -9.91
N ILE A 68 4.01 -2.76 -9.25
CA ILE A 68 4.90 -1.80 -8.55
C ILE A 68 5.96 -1.21 -9.51
N TRP A 69 6.35 -1.95 -10.55
CA TRP A 69 7.43 -1.56 -11.48
C TRP A 69 6.96 -1.27 -12.91
N ARG A 70 5.80 -0.62 -13.12
CA ARG A 70 5.52 0.00 -14.43
C ARG A 70 6.46 1.20 -14.65
N GLY A 71 7.69 0.94 -15.13
CA GLY A 71 8.62 1.96 -15.63
C GLY A 71 10.05 1.99 -15.06
N GLU A 72 10.44 1.08 -14.16
CA GLU A 72 11.77 1.12 -13.52
C GLU A 72 12.66 -0.11 -13.84
N PHE A 73 12.87 -0.39 -15.12
CA PHE A 73 14.05 -1.17 -15.55
C PHE A 73 14.82 -0.34 -16.57
N PRO A 74 16.11 -0.03 -16.37
CA PRO A 74 16.94 0.40 -17.48
C PRO A 74 17.03 -0.78 -18.47
N THR A 75 16.68 -0.51 -19.72
CA THR A 75 16.95 -1.37 -20.89
C THR A 75 18.44 -1.58 -21.08
#